data_AF-A0A1C5UCI1-F1
#
_entry.id   AF-A0A1C5UCI1-F1
#
_cell.length_a   1.000
_cell.length_b   1.000
_cell.length_c   1.000
_cell.angle_alpha   90.00
_cell.angle_beta   90.00
_cell.angle_gamma   90.00
#
_symmetry.space_group_name_H-M   'P 1'
#
loop_
_entity.id
_entity.type
_entity.pdbx_description
1 polymer ?
#
loop_
_entity_poly.entity_id
_entity_poly.type
_entity_poly.pdbx_seq_one_letter_code
_entity_poly.pdbx_strand_id
1 'polypeptide(L)'
;MKTFPQPLEAEEKQYYLQRLKEGDGQARDILVERNLRLVAHIVKKYQGTGEETEDLISIGTIGLIKAVTTFDSGKGSRLATYAARCVENVILS
;
A
#
# COMPACT_ATOMS: atom_id res chain seq x y z
N MET A 1 7.63 -19.49 -5.75
CA MET A 1 6.86 -18.25 -6.00
C MET A 1 6.39 -17.73 -4.65
N LYS A 2 6.93 -16.61 -4.14
CA LYS A 2 6.31 -15.93 -2.99
C LYS A 2 5.07 -15.22 -3.52
N THR A 3 3.95 -15.92 -3.52
CA THR A 3 2.67 -15.41 -3.98
C THR A 3 2.20 -14.41 -2.94
N PHE A 4 2.05 -13.14 -3.31
CA PHE A 4 1.49 -12.14 -2.41
C PHE A 4 0.10 -12.59 -1.93
N PRO A 5 -0.29 -12.27 -0.67
CA PRO A 5 -1.59 -12.64 -0.16
C PRO A 5 -2.70 -12.04 -1.02
N GLN A 6 -3.85 -12.73 -1.04
CA GLN A 6 -5.02 -12.26 -1.77
C GLN A 6 -5.52 -10.94 -1.16
N PRO A 7 -6.10 -10.04 -1.97
CA PRO A 7 -6.80 -8.87 -1.45
C PRO A 7 -7.83 -9.27 -0.38
N LEU A 8 -8.05 -8.38 0.59
CA LEU A 8 -9.10 -8.56 1.58
C LEU A 8 -10.48 -8.41 0.91
N GLU A 9 -11.42 -9.22 1.37
CA GLU A 9 -12.84 -9.04 1.03
C GLU A 9 -13.36 -7.70 1.61
N ALA A 10 -14.50 -7.23 1.11
CA ALA A 10 -15.04 -5.93 1.49
C ALA A 10 -15.27 -5.79 3.01
N GLU A 11 -15.78 -6.86 3.64
CA GLU A 11 -16.08 -6.94 5.07
C GLU A 11 -14.80 -6.95 5.91
N GLU A 12 -13.83 -7.80 5.57
CA GLU A 12 -12.53 -7.85 6.23
C GLU A 12 -11.79 -6.51 6.12
N LYS A 13 -11.85 -5.89 4.95
CA LYS A 13 -11.24 -4.58 4.72
C LYS A 13 -11.86 -3.52 5.62
N GLN A 14 -13.18 -3.50 5.75
CA GLN A 14 -13.85 -2.56 6.64
C GLN A 14 -13.48 -2.82 8.11
N TYR A 15 -13.39 -4.08 8.51
CA TYR A 15 -12.93 -4.48 9.85
C TYR A 15 -11.53 -3.95 10.17
N TYR A 16 -10.54 -4.22 9.31
CA TYR A 16 -9.17 -3.76 9.55
C TYR A 16 -9.03 -2.24 9.44
N LEU A 17 -9.80 -1.58 8.55
CA LEU A 17 -9.82 -0.12 8.49
C LEU A 17 -10.38 0.51 9.76
N GLN A 18 -11.37 -0.12 10.40
CA GLN A 18 -11.90 0.34 11.68
C GLN A 18 -10.85 0.19 12.79
N ARG A 19 -10.22 -0.97 12.89
CA ARG A 19 -9.15 -1.22 13.88
C ARG A 19 -7.94 -0.31 13.69
N LEU A 20 -7.59 0.00 12.44
CA LEU A 20 -6.55 0.97 12.12
C LEU A 20 -6.87 2.36 12.71
N LYS A 21 -8.13 2.80 12.63
CA LYS A 21 -8.55 4.09 13.25
C LYS A 21 -8.44 4.07 14.77
N GLU A 22 -8.57 2.91 15.39
CA GLU A 22 -8.40 2.69 16.82
C GLU A 22 -6.92 2.60 17.24
N GLY A 23 -5.98 2.71 16.29
CA GLY A 23 -4.54 2.67 16.54
C GLY A 23 -3.94 1.27 16.53
N ASP A 24 -4.65 0.27 15.99
CA ASP A 24 -4.17 -1.10 15.94
C ASP A 24 -3.03 -1.29 14.92
N GLY A 25 -1.82 -1.55 15.43
CA GLY A 25 -0.64 -1.84 14.62
C GLY A 25 -0.74 -3.13 13.80
N GLN A 26 -1.42 -4.17 14.30
CA GLN A 26 -1.61 -5.39 13.53
C GLN A 26 -2.54 -5.16 12.33
N ALA A 27 -3.59 -4.36 12.51
CA ALA A 27 -4.48 -3.99 11.42
C ALA A 27 -3.75 -3.21 10.33
N ARG A 28 -2.84 -2.30 10.72
CA ARG A 28 -1.94 -1.61 9.78
C ARG A 28 -1.10 -2.62 9.00
N ASP A 29 -0.44 -3.54 9.68
CA ASP A 29 0.50 -4.48 9.05
C ASP A 29 -0.24 -5.41 8.07
N ILE A 30 -1.43 -5.89 8.43
CA ILE A 30 -2.30 -6.68 7.55
C ILE A 30 -2.71 -5.85 6.31
N LEU A 31 -3.14 -4.60 6.50
CA LEU A 31 -3.51 -3.73 5.38
C LEU A 31 -2.33 -3.46 4.45
N VAL A 32 -1.12 -3.27 4.99
CA VAL A 32 0.10 -3.12 4.18
C VAL A 32 0.36 -4.39 3.38
N GLU A 33 0.43 -5.55 4.05
CA GLU A 33 0.77 -6.83 3.43
C GLU A 33 -0.19 -7.17 2.28
N ARG A 34 -1.49 -6.96 2.51
CA ARG A 34 -2.57 -7.21 1.53
C ARG A 34 -2.56 -6.26 0.35
N ASN A 35 -1.81 -5.16 0.42
CA ASN A 35 -1.64 -4.19 -0.67
C ASN A 35 -0.24 -4.22 -1.30
N LEU A 36 0.68 -5.12 -0.91
CA LEU A 36 2.02 -5.21 -1.51
C LEU A 36 2.00 -5.46 -3.03
N ARG A 37 0.96 -6.15 -3.54
CA ARG A 37 0.76 -6.35 -5.00
C ARG A 37 0.64 -5.02 -5.75
N LEU A 38 0.07 -4.01 -5.12
CA LEU A 38 -0.08 -2.67 -5.69
C LEU A 38 1.29 -2.03 -5.92
N VAL A 39 2.21 -2.16 -4.97
CA VAL A 39 3.59 -1.63 -5.09
C VAL A 39 4.29 -2.27 -6.28
N ALA A 40 4.29 -3.60 -6.35
CA ALA A 40 4.90 -4.32 -7.46
C ALA A 40 4.28 -3.94 -8.82
N HIS A 41 2.97 -3.67 -8.87
CA HIS A 41 2.30 -3.21 -10.10
C HIS A 41 2.71 -1.79 -10.50
N ILE A 42 2.85 -0.87 -9.54
CA ILE A 42 3.26 0.52 -9.79
C ILE A 42 4.72 0.57 -10.21
N VAL A 43 5.62 -0.10 -9.48
CA VAL A 43 7.06 -0.12 -9.75
C VAL A 43 7.37 -0.62 -11.16
N LYS A 44 6.60 -1.57 -11.69
CA LYS A 44 6.75 -2.03 -13.09
C LYS A 44 6.72 -0.90 -14.13
N LYS A 45 6.01 0.20 -13.86
CA LYS A 45 5.97 1.36 -14.76
C LYS A 45 7.27 2.17 -14.77
N TYR A 46 8.08 2.04 -13.72
CA TYR A 46 9.32 2.79 -13.50
C TYR A 46 10.57 1.91 -13.68
N GLN A 47 10.41 0.67 -14.14
CA GLN A 47 11.56 -0.17 -14.48
C GLN A 47 12.32 0.42 -15.67
N GLY A 48 13.66 0.39 -15.60
CA GLY A 48 14.52 0.88 -16.67
C GLY A 48 14.78 2.39 -16.65
N THR A 49 14.39 3.10 -15.59
CA THR A 49 14.72 4.53 -15.37
C THR A 49 16.13 4.76 -14.82
N GLY A 50 16.90 3.68 -14.60
CA GLY A 50 18.27 3.72 -14.06
C GLY A 50 18.38 3.30 -12.59
N GLU A 51 17.25 3.17 -11.87
CA GLU A 51 17.22 2.56 -10.53
C GLU A 51 16.96 1.05 -10.59
N GLU A 52 17.52 0.34 -9.62
CA GLU A 52 17.30 -1.08 -9.44
C GLU A 52 15.85 -1.35 -9.00
N THR A 53 15.25 -2.40 -9.56
CA THR A 53 13.85 -2.73 -9.26
C THR A 53 13.62 -3.01 -7.76
N GLU A 54 14.62 -3.57 -7.07
CA GLU A 54 14.55 -3.86 -5.63
C GLU A 54 14.50 -2.58 -4.78
N ASP A 55 15.22 -1.54 -5.20
CA ASP A 55 15.20 -0.23 -4.55
C ASP A 55 13.85 0.44 -4.74
N LEU A 56 13.32 0.44 -5.97
CA LEU A 56 11.98 0.94 -6.27
C LEU A 56 10.89 0.22 -5.47
N ILE A 57 11.00 -1.10 -5.28
CA ILE A 57 10.07 -1.87 -4.43
C ILE A 57 10.19 -1.42 -2.97
N SER A 58 11.40 -1.20 -2.47
CA SER A 58 11.64 -0.76 -1.09
C SER A 58 11.08 0.64 -0.85
N ILE A 59 11.39 1.59 -1.74
CA ILE A 59 10.87 2.97 -1.74
C ILE A 59 9.34 2.96 -1.84
N GLY A 60 8.79 2.18 -2.76
CA GLY A 60 7.34 2.04 -2.93
C GLY A 60 6.66 1.43 -1.70
N THR A 61 7.31 0.48 -1.02
CA THR A 61 6.81 -0.11 0.23
C THR A 61 6.74 0.91 1.34
N ILE A 62 7.74 1.79 1.46
CA ILE A 62 7.72 2.92 2.40
C ILE A 62 6.53 3.85 2.10
N GLY A 63 6.31 4.17 0.81
CA GLY A 63 5.16 4.95 0.37
C GLY A 63 3.82 4.30 0.73
N LEU A 64 3.71 2.97 0.61
CA LEU A 64 2.53 2.21 0.99
C LEU A 64 2.29 2.24 2.51
N ILE A 65 3.33 2.01 3.33
CA ILE A 65 3.22 2.06 4.80
C ILE A 65 2.74 3.44 5.25
N LYS A 66 3.31 4.50 4.69
CA LYS A 66 2.89 5.88 4.96
C LYS A 66 1.43 6.08 4.57
N ALA A 67 1.04 5.62 3.38
CA ALA A 67 -0.33 5.74 2.89
C ALA A 67 -1.35 5.02 3.78
N VAL A 68 -1.07 3.79 4.21
CA VAL A 68 -1.95 3.06 5.13
C VAL A 68 -2.05 3.81 6.46
N THR A 69 -0.91 4.29 6.99
CA THR A 69 -0.87 5.00 8.28
C THR A 69 -1.64 6.32 8.25
N THR A 70 -1.64 7.04 7.12
CA THR A 70 -2.32 8.34 6.97
C THR A 70 -3.68 8.25 6.28
N PHE A 71 -4.16 7.03 5.98
CA PHE A 71 -5.42 6.84 5.27
C PHE A 71 -6.61 7.22 6.15
N ASP A 72 -7.52 7.99 5.59
CA ASP A 72 -8.77 8.36 6.22
C ASP A 72 -9.94 7.96 5.32
N SER A 73 -10.73 6.98 5.78
CA SER A 73 -11.91 6.51 5.05
C SER A 73 -13.04 7.54 5.00
N GLY A 74 -13.03 8.56 5.86
CA GLY A 74 -14.01 9.66 5.85
C GLY A 74 -13.87 10.59 4.63
N LYS A 75 -12.73 10.57 3.94
CA LYS A 75 -12.46 11.42 2.76
C LYS A 75 -12.98 10.84 1.43
N GLY A 76 -13.75 9.76 1.48
CA GLY A 76 -14.46 9.20 0.31
C GLY A 76 -13.58 8.47 -0.72
N SER A 77 -12.28 8.34 -0.49
CA SER A 77 -11.38 7.61 -1.40
C SER A 77 -11.19 6.15 -0.95
N ARG A 78 -11.02 5.23 -1.92
CA ARG A 78 -10.64 3.85 -1.62
C ARG A 78 -9.17 3.80 -1.20
N LEU A 79 -8.84 2.99 -0.19
CA LEU A 79 -7.45 2.81 0.29
C LEU A 79 -6.46 2.55 -0.86
N ALA A 80 -6.78 1.64 -1.79
CA ALA A 80 -5.90 1.31 -2.91
C ALA A 80 -5.62 2.52 -3.83
N THR A 81 -6.63 3.37 -4.07
CA THR A 81 -6.50 4.58 -4.88
C THR A 81 -5.60 5.61 -4.18
N TYR A 82 -5.80 5.81 -2.88
CA TYR A 82 -4.96 6.71 -2.09
C TYR A 82 -3.51 6.20 -2.02
N ALA A 83 -3.34 4.92 -1.69
CA ALA A 83 -2.04 4.26 -1.63
C ALA A 83 -1.30 4.33 -2.96
N ALA A 84 -1.98 4.13 -4.09
CA ALA A 84 -1.32 4.23 -5.40
C ALA A 84 -0.69 5.61 -5.62
N ARG A 85 -1.41 6.69 -5.30
CA ARG A 85 -0.89 8.05 -5.41
C ARG A 85 0.30 8.29 -4.48
N CYS A 86 0.24 7.79 -3.25
CA CYS A 86 1.35 7.92 -2.31
C CYS A 86 2.59 7.15 -2.75
N VAL A 87 2.42 5.94 -3.28
CA VAL A 87 3.53 5.13 -3.81
C VAL A 87 4.17 5.81 -5.02
N GLU A 88 3.37 6.27 -5.99
CA GLU A 88 3.87 6.99 -7.17
C GLU A 88 4.59 8.28 -6.76
N ASN A 89 4.05 9.04 -5.81
CA ASN A 89 4.67 10.28 -5.33
C ASN A 89 6.04 10.03 -4.67
N VAL A 90 6.19 8.93 -3.94
CA VAL A 90 7.45 8.63 -3.23
C VAL A 90 8.51 8.08 -4.18
N ILE A 91 8.12 7.35 -5.22
CA ILE A 91 9.05 6.90 -6.29
C ILE A 91 9.57 8.09 -7.12
N LEU A 92 8.77 9.15 -7.26
CA LEU A 92 9.11 10.33 -8.05
C LEU A 92 9.80 11.45 -7.24
N SER A 93 10.00 11.26 -5.93
CA SER A 93 10.55 12.28 -5.02
C SER A 93 12.05 12.15 -4.87
#